data_AF-A0A367J160-F1
#
_entry.id   AF-A0A367J160-F1
#
_cell.length_a   1.000
_cell.length_b   1.000
_cell.length_c   1.000
_cell.angle_alpha   90.00
_cell.angle_beta   90.00
_cell.angle_gamma   90.00
#
_symmetry.space_group_name_H-M   'P 1'
#
loop_
_entity.id
_entity.type
_entity.pdbx_description
1 polymer ?
#
loop_
_entity_poly.entity_id
_entity_poly.type
_entity_poly.pdbx_seq_one_letter_code
_entity_poly.pdbx_strand_id
1 'polypeptide(L)'
;MSPTGYNAPYGGGGGQQYGYQPPADNNYYYNNGGFQNNNNNNSNYNNNVNSGGVSVGRRATTLGRAPTRRIVPGANSIANASSNIQRGRTLIRPDRYQEPPPLLTGKPTASRSLFDPWVLFSRIVTFWALPPMLKAFKMGDAGSLIGILGWQFNVSSAKTSPSFNPYSYAQVPGTDVTNFFGHGLDIPECINTGNSIASTFLAVNLNPCESGGNACIAGELSAATLATYGLVNSTKQVGFDWNQLASANLANFFVIDGNVLNMDPYIQTYPTAQLNDPLDAVIRTILNSSWAEGGRDGTKMFFRKPEYKAAINCLVQKYRAGHIDKKTTGCFVASIILICSLAVVLAIVLARFFMALIFSWFVSRKLSRTPPPAP
;
A
#
# COMPACT_ATOMS: atom_id res chain seq x y z
N MET A 1 29.65 -61.16 27.78
CA MET A 1 28.84 -60.74 26.62
C MET A 1 29.55 -59.58 25.93
N SER A 2 30.24 -59.89 24.84
CA SER A 2 30.58 -58.99 23.72
C SER A 2 29.62 -59.35 22.56
N PRO A 3 29.53 -58.64 21.41
CA PRO A 3 30.42 -57.60 20.83
C PRO A 3 29.67 -56.31 20.40
N THR A 4 30.28 -55.12 20.43
CA THR A 4 30.96 -54.39 19.31
C THR A 4 30.31 -54.47 17.92
N GLY A 5 30.05 -53.30 17.33
CA GLY A 5 29.69 -53.13 15.92
C GLY A 5 29.89 -51.67 15.45
N TYR A 6 30.96 -51.43 14.69
CA TYR A 6 31.23 -50.23 13.90
C TYR A 6 30.61 -50.39 12.50
N ASN A 7 29.99 -49.34 11.95
CA ASN A 7 30.06 -48.96 10.52
C ASN A 7 29.33 -47.63 10.25
N ALA A 8 30.04 -46.70 9.59
CA ALA A 8 29.52 -45.52 8.90
C ALA A 8 29.29 -45.86 7.40
N PRO A 9 29.01 -44.92 6.48
CA PRO A 9 28.03 -43.82 6.42
C PRO A 9 27.09 -43.97 5.21
N TYR A 10 25.88 -43.39 5.24
CA TYR A 10 25.13 -43.07 4.00
C TYR A 10 24.47 -41.70 4.14
N GLY A 11 24.82 -40.80 3.23
CA GLY A 11 24.34 -39.42 3.19
C GLY A 11 22.96 -39.27 2.57
N GLY A 12 22.38 -38.08 2.75
CA GLY A 12 21.27 -37.60 1.94
C GLY A 12 20.34 -36.64 2.70
N GLY A 13 20.41 -35.36 2.35
CA GLY A 13 19.30 -34.41 2.54
C GLY A 13 19.49 -33.37 3.64
N GLY A 14 20.31 -32.36 3.38
CA GLY A 14 20.34 -31.14 4.17
C GLY A 14 19.02 -30.37 4.06
N GLY A 15 18.30 -30.25 5.17
CA GLY A 15 17.19 -29.30 5.33
C GLY A 15 17.77 -27.93 5.69
N GLN A 16 17.65 -26.98 4.78
CA GLN A 16 18.18 -25.63 4.95
C GLN A 16 17.44 -24.87 6.06
N GLN A 17 18.22 -24.26 6.95
CA GLN A 17 17.79 -23.22 7.87
C GLN A 17 17.30 -22.01 7.05
N TYR A 18 16.00 -21.71 7.09
CA TYR A 18 15.48 -20.46 6.54
C TYR A 18 15.70 -19.33 7.55
N GLY A 19 16.88 -18.71 7.45
CA GLY A 19 17.13 -17.41 8.03
C GLY A 19 16.30 -16.33 7.34
N TYR A 20 15.83 -15.36 8.11
CA TYR A 20 15.24 -14.13 7.60
C TYR A 20 16.32 -13.36 6.82
N GLN A 21 16.13 -13.20 5.52
CA GLN A 21 17.02 -12.42 4.66
C GLN A 21 16.24 -11.18 4.18
N PRO A 22 16.66 -9.97 4.54
CA PRO A 22 16.04 -8.77 3.97
C PRO A 22 16.28 -8.75 2.44
N PRO A 23 15.31 -8.27 1.64
CA PRO A 23 15.47 -8.24 0.19
C PRO A 23 16.64 -7.35 -0.21
N ALA A 24 17.39 -7.79 -1.22
CA ALA A 24 18.55 -7.09 -1.75
C ALA A 24 18.20 -5.66 -2.17
N ASP A 25 18.93 -4.70 -1.60
CA ASP A 25 18.89 -3.31 -1.99
C ASP A 25 19.25 -3.16 -3.48
N ASN A 26 18.38 -2.48 -4.24
CA ASN A 26 18.82 -1.81 -5.45
C ASN A 26 19.64 -0.58 -5.01
N ASN A 27 20.88 -0.84 -4.63
CA ASN A 27 21.84 0.15 -4.18
C ASN A 27 22.23 1.05 -5.37
N TYR A 28 21.56 2.20 -5.51
CA TYR A 28 22.04 3.26 -6.39
C TYR A 28 23.27 3.90 -5.73
N TYR A 29 24.44 3.35 -6.02
CA TYR A 29 25.71 4.02 -5.75
C TYR A 29 25.75 5.34 -6.51
N TYR A 30 25.59 6.46 -5.81
CA TYR A 30 26.13 7.74 -6.26
C TYR A 30 27.65 7.67 -6.09
N ASN A 31 28.36 7.49 -7.22
CA ASN A 31 29.80 7.60 -7.23
C ASN A 31 30.17 9.09 -7.09
N ASN A 32 30.42 9.52 -5.84
CA ASN A 32 31.15 10.75 -5.57
C ASN A 32 32.60 10.53 -6.01
N GLY A 33 32.91 10.89 -7.26
CA GLY A 33 34.27 10.95 -7.75
C GLY A 33 35.08 11.96 -6.93
N GLY A 34 35.82 11.45 -5.95
CA GLY A 34 36.83 12.21 -5.23
C GLY A 34 37.94 12.64 -6.18
N PHE A 35 38.29 13.92 -6.13
CA PHE A 35 39.48 14.47 -6.74
C PHE A 35 40.71 13.82 -6.07
N GLN A 36 41.34 12.87 -6.74
CA GLN A 36 42.69 12.42 -6.38
C GLN A 36 43.71 13.38 -6.99
N ASN A 37 44.38 14.16 -6.13
CA ASN A 37 45.63 14.84 -6.46
C ASN A 37 46.72 13.77 -6.64
N ASN A 38 47.02 13.43 -7.90
CA ASN A 38 48.24 12.69 -8.23
C ASN A 38 49.30 13.69 -8.71
N ASN A 39 50.14 14.13 -7.78
CA ASN A 39 51.44 14.70 -8.11
C ASN A 39 52.40 13.55 -8.41
N ASN A 40 52.66 13.29 -9.69
CA ASN A 40 53.85 12.56 -10.10
C ASN A 40 54.48 13.25 -11.31
N ASN A 41 55.69 13.74 -11.08
CA ASN A 41 56.61 14.28 -12.07
C ASN A 41 57.04 13.18 -13.06
N ASN A 42 56.90 13.39 -14.37
CA ASN A 42 58.00 13.18 -15.32
C ASN A 42 57.68 13.73 -16.74
N SER A 43 58.54 14.64 -17.19
CA SER A 43 59.10 14.88 -18.54
C SER A 43 58.41 14.29 -19.78
N ASN A 44 58.01 15.15 -20.74
CA ASN A 44 58.71 15.43 -22.01
C ASN A 44 57.79 16.04 -23.10
N TYR A 45 58.33 17.08 -23.77
CA TYR A 45 58.13 17.53 -25.16
C TYR A 45 56.88 17.07 -25.95
N ASN A 46 56.01 18.00 -26.37
CA ASN A 46 56.12 18.68 -27.68
C ASN A 46 54.91 19.60 -27.98
N ASN A 47 55.19 20.69 -28.67
CA ASN A 47 54.25 21.64 -29.25
C ASN A 47 53.39 20.98 -30.35
N ASN A 48 52.09 21.29 -30.40
CA ASN A 48 51.50 21.75 -31.67
C ASN A 48 50.15 22.47 -31.51
N VAL A 49 50.09 23.60 -32.20
CA VAL A 49 48.95 24.49 -32.41
C VAL A 49 48.11 23.89 -33.54
N ASN A 50 46.77 23.79 -33.38
CA ASN A 50 45.90 24.16 -34.50
C ASN A 50 44.46 24.46 -34.10
N SER A 51 44.03 25.62 -34.58
CA SER A 51 42.68 26.18 -34.55
C SER A 51 41.90 25.75 -35.80
N GLY A 52 40.57 25.75 -35.72
CA GLY A 52 39.66 25.63 -36.86
C GLY A 52 38.70 24.46 -36.70
N GLY A 53 37.40 24.56 -36.90
CA GLY A 53 36.56 25.60 -37.48
C GLY A 53 35.18 24.95 -37.63
N VAL A 54 34.12 25.66 -37.27
CA VAL A 54 32.74 25.17 -37.32
C VAL A 54 32.27 25.23 -38.77
N SER A 55 31.89 24.08 -39.35
CA SER A 55 31.15 24.05 -40.62
C SER A 55 29.91 23.16 -40.52
N VAL A 56 28.76 23.81 -40.41
CA VAL A 56 27.42 23.22 -40.52
C VAL A 56 27.19 22.85 -41.98
N GLY A 57 27.28 21.56 -42.31
CA GLY A 57 26.94 21.02 -43.62
C GLY A 57 25.69 20.14 -43.54
N ARG A 58 24.58 20.57 -44.14
CA ARG A 58 23.39 19.73 -44.35
C ARG A 58 23.73 18.67 -45.41
N ARG A 59 23.67 17.39 -45.06
CA ARG A 59 23.78 16.27 -46.02
C ARG A 59 22.40 15.76 -46.42
N ALA A 60 22.31 15.35 -47.68
CA ALA A 60 21.11 14.90 -48.38
C ALA A 60 20.54 13.58 -47.82
N THR A 61 19.21 13.48 -47.78
CA THR A 61 18.49 12.25 -47.42
C THR A 61 18.39 11.32 -48.63
N THR A 62 19.14 10.21 -48.60
CA THR A 62 18.94 9.07 -49.51
C THR A 62 18.01 8.07 -48.81
N LEU A 63 16.85 7.79 -49.42
CA LEU A 63 15.93 6.73 -49.00
C LEU A 63 16.57 5.36 -49.27
N GLY A 64 17.29 4.85 -48.26
CA GLY A 64 17.87 3.52 -48.24
C GLY A 64 17.03 2.54 -47.43
N ARG A 65 16.76 1.40 -48.04
CA ARG A 65 16.18 0.14 -47.52
C ARG A 65 16.46 -0.10 -46.03
N ALA A 66 15.42 -0.48 -45.28
CA ALA A 66 15.48 -0.77 -43.84
C ALA A 66 16.64 -1.73 -43.48
N PRO A 67 17.55 -1.35 -42.57
CA PRO A 67 18.56 -2.27 -42.08
C PRO A 67 17.94 -3.21 -41.04
N THR A 68 17.93 -4.51 -41.33
CA THR A 68 17.77 -5.56 -40.32
C THR A 68 18.90 -5.45 -39.30
N ARG A 69 18.61 -4.90 -38.11
CA ARG A 69 19.62 -4.67 -37.09
C ARG A 69 19.90 -5.98 -36.34
N ARG A 70 21.09 -6.53 -36.58
CA ARG A 70 21.75 -7.54 -35.75
C ARG A 70 21.86 -6.99 -34.32
N ILE A 71 21.30 -7.73 -33.35
CA ILE A 71 21.43 -7.42 -31.92
C ILE A 71 22.90 -7.68 -31.53
N VAL A 72 23.61 -6.63 -31.14
CA VAL A 72 24.93 -6.74 -30.51
C VAL A 72 24.71 -6.68 -28.99
N PRO A 73 25.13 -7.68 -28.20
CA PRO A 73 25.06 -7.60 -26.75
C PRO A 73 26.08 -6.56 -26.24
N GLY A 74 25.65 -5.63 -25.38
CA GLY A 74 26.58 -4.74 -24.65
C GLY A 74 26.38 -3.22 -24.78
N ALA A 75 25.34 -2.73 -25.45
CA ALA A 75 25.12 -1.28 -25.61
C ALA A 75 24.35 -0.63 -24.44
N ASN A 76 24.86 -0.76 -23.21
CA ASN A 76 24.31 -0.12 -22.01
C ASN A 76 25.37 0.74 -21.30
N SER A 77 25.99 1.69 -21.98
CA SER A 77 26.83 2.71 -21.32
C SER A 77 26.02 3.98 -21.11
N ILE A 78 25.77 4.32 -19.84
CA ILE A 78 24.90 5.41 -19.34
C ILE A 78 25.49 6.83 -19.63
N ALA A 79 26.67 6.94 -20.24
CA ALA A 79 27.39 8.20 -20.39
C ALA A 79 26.79 9.23 -21.36
N ASN A 80 25.70 8.92 -22.09
CA ASN A 80 25.09 9.86 -23.07
C ASN A 80 23.55 9.85 -23.08
N ALA A 81 22.89 9.57 -21.93
CA ALA A 81 21.44 9.50 -21.85
C ALA A 81 20.70 10.86 -21.81
N SER A 82 21.41 11.99 -21.83
CA SER A 82 20.80 13.32 -21.63
C SER A 82 20.18 13.95 -22.87
N SER A 83 20.38 13.40 -24.09
CA SER A 83 19.97 14.09 -25.33
C SER A 83 18.85 13.42 -26.14
N ASN A 84 18.30 12.28 -25.71
CA ASN A 84 17.19 11.64 -26.40
C ASN A 84 16.22 10.94 -25.44
N ILE A 85 15.21 11.68 -24.97
CA ILE A 85 14.06 11.11 -24.25
C ILE A 85 13.23 10.32 -25.27
N GLN A 86 13.50 9.02 -25.40
CA GLN A 86 12.59 8.13 -26.13
C GLN A 86 11.33 7.92 -25.30
N ARG A 87 10.24 8.60 -25.68
CA ARG A 87 8.87 8.41 -25.19
C ARG A 87 8.30 7.05 -25.62
N GLY A 88 8.90 5.97 -25.13
CA GLY A 88 8.48 4.60 -25.42
C GLY A 88 8.29 3.71 -24.19
N ARG A 89 8.61 4.22 -22.99
CA ARG A 89 8.32 3.50 -21.75
C ARG A 89 7.21 4.21 -20.99
N THR A 90 6.01 3.64 -21.01
CA THR A 90 5.04 3.88 -19.94
C THR A 90 5.74 3.53 -18.63
N LEU A 91 5.73 4.43 -17.64
CA LEU A 91 6.21 4.17 -16.30
C LEU A 91 5.51 2.91 -15.76
N ILE A 92 6.15 1.75 -15.88
CA ILE A 92 5.74 0.55 -15.18
C ILE A 92 6.22 0.77 -13.76
N ARG A 93 5.36 1.36 -12.93
CA ARG A 93 5.57 1.42 -11.47
C ARG A 93 5.56 -0.04 -10.98
N PRO A 94 6.63 -0.52 -10.31
CA PRO A 94 6.73 -1.90 -9.82
C PRO A 94 5.52 -2.36 -8.97
N ASP A 95 4.83 -1.42 -8.33
CA ASP A 95 3.62 -1.65 -7.52
C ASP A 95 2.42 -2.23 -8.29
N ARG A 96 2.51 -2.36 -9.63
CA ARG A 96 1.43 -2.95 -10.43
C ARG A 96 1.42 -4.48 -10.40
N TYR A 97 2.50 -5.13 -9.98
CA TYR A 97 2.58 -6.60 -9.88
C TYR A 97 2.18 -7.15 -8.51
N GLN A 98 2.05 -6.29 -7.50
CA GLN A 98 1.48 -6.69 -6.23
C GLN A 98 -0.04 -6.63 -6.37
N GLU A 99 -0.70 -7.76 -6.14
CA GLU A 99 -2.16 -7.78 -6.07
C GLU A 99 -2.58 -6.70 -5.07
N PRO A 100 -3.51 -5.79 -5.46
CA PRO A 100 -3.93 -4.73 -4.58
C PRO A 100 -4.41 -5.38 -3.27
N PRO A 101 -3.95 -4.87 -2.12
CA PRO A 101 -4.28 -5.49 -0.85
C PRO A 101 -5.80 -5.66 -0.73
N PRO A 102 -6.26 -6.81 -0.19
CA PRO A 102 -7.69 -7.07 -0.10
C PRO A 102 -8.32 -6.01 0.81
N LEU A 103 -9.41 -5.42 0.34
CA LEU A 103 -10.13 -4.36 1.06
C LEU A 103 -10.56 -4.88 2.44
N LEU A 104 -9.87 -4.41 3.48
CA LEU A 104 -10.21 -4.72 4.86
C LEU A 104 -11.26 -3.72 5.35
N THR A 105 -12.42 -3.72 4.69
CA THR A 105 -13.52 -2.81 5.03
C THR A 105 -14.00 -3.13 6.44
N GLY A 106 -13.55 -2.34 7.41
CA GLY A 106 -13.98 -2.36 8.81
C GLY A 106 -15.38 -1.83 9.03
N LYS A 107 -16.28 -1.87 8.03
CA LYS A 107 -17.71 -1.66 8.30
C LYS A 107 -18.11 -2.71 9.33
N PRO A 108 -18.50 -2.34 10.55
CA PRO A 108 -19.00 -3.31 11.49
C PRO A 108 -20.17 -4.00 10.78
N THR A 109 -20.04 -5.29 10.53
CA THR A 109 -21.19 -6.15 10.31
C THR A 109 -21.99 -6.04 11.59
N ALA A 110 -22.88 -5.06 11.66
CA ALA A 110 -23.87 -4.94 12.72
C ALA A 110 -24.42 -6.35 12.90
N SER A 111 -24.35 -6.87 14.12
CA SER A 111 -24.86 -8.19 14.48
C SER A 111 -26.35 -8.23 14.15
N ARG A 112 -26.70 -8.55 12.91
CA ARG A 112 -28.08 -8.70 12.48
C ARG A 112 -28.58 -10.00 13.06
N SER A 113 -29.76 -9.95 13.68
CA SER A 113 -30.34 -11.10 14.37
C SER A 113 -30.41 -12.30 13.42
N LEU A 114 -30.25 -13.50 13.98
CA LEU A 114 -30.29 -14.76 13.22
C LEU A 114 -31.60 -14.97 12.44
N PHE A 115 -32.63 -14.16 12.72
CA PHE A 115 -33.96 -14.22 12.12
C PHE A 115 -34.35 -12.94 11.36
N ASP A 116 -33.38 -12.09 10.97
CA ASP A 116 -33.66 -11.02 10.02
C ASP A 116 -34.11 -11.66 8.69
N PRO A 117 -35.34 -11.40 8.19
CA PRO A 117 -35.84 -11.97 6.95
C PRO A 117 -34.89 -11.75 5.76
N TRP A 118 -34.13 -10.64 5.78
CA TRP A 118 -33.11 -10.36 4.78
C TRP A 118 -31.91 -11.31 4.85
N VAL A 119 -31.47 -11.67 6.08
CA VAL A 119 -30.37 -12.61 6.30
C VAL A 119 -30.80 -14.03 5.94
N LEU A 120 -32.04 -14.42 6.28
CA LEU A 120 -32.58 -15.72 5.92
C LEU A 120 -32.71 -15.88 4.41
N PHE A 121 -33.28 -14.89 3.73
CA PHE A 121 -33.36 -14.86 2.27
C PHE A 121 -31.97 -14.94 1.61
N SER A 122 -31.02 -14.15 2.10
CA SER A 122 -29.64 -14.19 1.60
C SER A 122 -29.04 -15.59 1.76
N ARG A 123 -29.21 -16.23 2.93
CA ARG A 123 -28.71 -17.59 3.18
C ARG A 123 -29.34 -18.67 2.30
N ILE A 124 -30.62 -18.53 1.96
CA ILE A 124 -31.33 -19.45 1.06
C ILE A 124 -30.82 -19.28 -0.38
N VAL A 125 -30.65 -18.04 -0.84
CA VAL A 125 -30.18 -17.74 -2.21
C VAL A 125 -28.69 -18.05 -2.38
N THR A 126 -27.87 -17.91 -1.33
CA THR A 126 -26.45 -18.27 -1.32
C THR A 126 -26.19 -19.64 -0.70
N PHE A 127 -27.07 -20.62 -0.92
CA PHE A 127 -26.91 -21.99 -0.41
C PHE A 127 -25.57 -22.65 -0.83
N TRP A 128 -24.99 -22.20 -1.95
CA TRP A 128 -23.70 -22.63 -2.47
C TRP A 128 -22.50 -21.96 -1.79
N ALA A 129 -22.71 -20.95 -0.95
CA ALA A 129 -21.67 -20.16 -0.28
C ALA A 129 -22.00 -19.97 1.22
N LEU A 130 -22.37 -21.06 1.91
CA LEU A 130 -22.62 -21.03 3.35
C LEU A 130 -21.32 -20.71 4.12
N PRO A 131 -21.38 -19.93 5.22
CA PRO A 131 -20.22 -19.58 6.04
C PRO A 131 -19.29 -20.74 6.44
N PRO A 132 -19.78 -21.93 6.86
CA PRO A 132 -18.90 -23.07 7.17
C PRO A 132 -18.11 -23.57 5.95
N MET A 133 -18.67 -23.47 4.74
CA MET A 133 -18.00 -23.87 3.50
C MET A 133 -16.92 -22.85 3.11
N LEU A 134 -17.18 -21.56 3.28
CA LEU A 134 -16.20 -20.48 3.04
C LEU A 134 -15.03 -20.55 4.04
N LYS A 135 -15.30 -20.89 5.29
CA LYS A 135 -14.27 -21.12 6.31
C LYS A 135 -13.38 -22.33 5.96
N ALA A 136 -13.97 -23.40 5.40
CA ALA A 136 -13.21 -24.55 4.90
C ALA A 136 -12.30 -24.19 3.70
N PHE A 137 -12.68 -23.19 2.89
CA PHE A 137 -11.84 -22.63 1.83
C PHE A 137 -10.77 -21.63 2.32
N LYS A 138 -10.50 -21.54 3.63
CA LYS A 138 -9.50 -20.64 4.23
C LYS A 138 -9.72 -19.16 3.91
N MET A 139 -10.94 -18.74 3.56
CA MET A 139 -11.31 -17.32 3.60
C MET A 139 -11.60 -16.97 5.06
N GLY A 140 -10.56 -16.56 5.79
CA GLY A 140 -10.70 -16.08 7.16
C GLY A 140 -11.52 -14.80 7.19
N ASP A 141 -12.35 -14.65 8.23
CA ASP A 141 -13.10 -13.42 8.47
C ASP A 141 -12.13 -12.24 8.64
N ALA A 142 -12.42 -11.10 8.00
CA ALA A 142 -11.56 -9.91 8.05
C ALA A 142 -11.31 -9.40 9.49
N GLY A 143 -12.18 -9.75 10.45
CA GLY A 143 -12.09 -9.38 11.87
C GLY A 143 -11.02 -10.11 12.70
N SER A 144 -10.05 -10.78 12.07
CA SER A 144 -8.92 -11.42 12.76
C SER A 144 -7.57 -11.09 12.12
N LEU A 145 -7.45 -9.89 11.53
CA LEU A 145 -6.25 -9.43 10.86
C LEU A 145 -5.75 -8.13 11.50
N ILE A 146 -4.47 -8.10 11.85
CA ILE A 146 -3.75 -6.91 12.33
C ILE A 146 -2.60 -6.56 11.38
N GLY A 147 -2.14 -5.31 11.42
CA GLY A 147 -1.01 -4.82 10.64
C GLY A 147 0.28 -4.74 11.45
N ILE A 148 1.40 -5.18 10.88
CA ILE A 148 2.74 -4.95 11.41
C ILE A 148 3.67 -4.54 10.26
N LEU A 149 4.27 -3.36 10.34
CA LEU A 149 5.06 -2.70 9.28
C LEU A 149 4.37 -2.73 7.92
N GLY A 150 3.04 -2.63 7.90
CA GLY A 150 2.21 -2.73 6.68
C GLY A 150 2.03 -4.13 6.09
N TRP A 151 2.35 -5.20 6.82
CA TRP A 151 2.02 -6.59 6.49
C TRP A 151 0.87 -7.10 7.35
N GLN A 152 0.01 -7.95 6.77
CA GLN A 152 -1.13 -8.55 7.45
C GLN A 152 -0.70 -9.78 8.25
N PHE A 153 -1.09 -9.81 9.53
CA PHE A 153 -0.93 -10.94 10.42
C PHE A 153 -2.29 -11.44 10.87
N ASN A 154 -2.47 -12.76 10.83
CA ASN A 154 -3.65 -13.44 11.33
C ASN A 154 -3.51 -13.68 12.84
N VAL A 155 -4.54 -13.27 13.58
CA VAL A 155 -4.63 -13.38 15.04
C VAL A 155 -5.57 -14.49 15.51
N SER A 156 -6.09 -15.34 14.63
CA SER A 156 -7.09 -16.38 14.98
C SER A 156 -6.61 -17.36 16.06
N SER A 157 -5.30 -17.54 16.21
CA SER A 157 -4.66 -18.38 17.21
C SER A 157 -3.71 -17.59 18.12
N ALA A 158 -3.92 -16.27 18.23
CA ALA A 158 -3.01 -15.43 18.98
C ALA A 158 -3.15 -15.65 20.49
N LYS A 159 -2.03 -15.58 21.20
CA LYS A 159 -1.98 -15.65 22.66
C LYS A 159 -2.05 -14.25 23.22
N THR A 160 -2.85 -14.06 24.27
CA THR A 160 -2.94 -12.80 24.99
C THR A 160 -1.88 -12.76 26.09
N SER A 161 -1.23 -11.60 26.25
CA SER A 161 -0.42 -11.30 27.44
C SER A 161 -1.03 -10.11 28.20
N PRO A 162 -0.67 -9.90 29.48
CA PRO A 162 -1.09 -8.71 30.23
C PRO A 162 -0.63 -7.39 29.59
N SER A 163 0.47 -7.42 28.83
CA SER A 163 1.03 -6.28 28.11
C SER A 163 0.41 -6.07 26.73
N PHE A 164 0.07 -7.14 26.00
CA PHE A 164 -0.36 -7.04 24.61
C PHE A 164 -1.50 -8.02 24.31
N ASN A 165 -2.64 -7.47 23.90
CA ASN A 165 -3.80 -8.23 23.48
C ASN A 165 -4.11 -7.97 21.99
N PRO A 166 -3.72 -8.89 21.08
CA PRO A 166 -3.98 -8.73 19.65
C PRO A 166 -5.46 -8.58 19.27
N TYR A 167 -6.37 -9.16 20.06
CA TYR A 167 -7.80 -9.20 19.73
C TYR A 167 -8.50 -7.84 19.88
N SER A 168 -8.03 -6.96 20.78
CA SER A 168 -8.62 -5.62 20.93
C SER A 168 -8.33 -4.73 19.72
N TYR A 169 -7.19 -4.93 19.06
CA TYR A 169 -6.78 -4.15 17.89
C TYR A 169 -7.31 -4.75 16.58
N ALA A 170 -7.71 -6.01 16.57
CA ALA A 170 -8.36 -6.65 15.42
C ALA A 170 -9.82 -6.21 15.19
N GLN A 171 -10.41 -5.41 16.09
CA GLN A 171 -11.78 -4.88 15.93
C GLN A 171 -11.94 -4.04 14.66
N VAL A 172 -10.89 -3.29 14.31
CA VAL A 172 -10.76 -2.65 13.01
C VAL A 172 -9.72 -3.47 12.23
N PRO A 173 -10.16 -4.23 11.21
CA PRO A 173 -9.27 -5.04 10.38
C PRO A 173 -8.10 -4.23 9.85
N GLY A 174 -6.89 -4.78 10.00
CA GLY A 174 -5.67 -4.13 9.50
C GLY A 174 -5.16 -2.98 10.36
N THR A 175 -5.68 -2.77 11.58
CA THR A 175 -5.09 -1.78 12.51
C THR A 175 -3.62 -2.08 12.73
N ASP A 176 -2.81 -1.03 12.64
CA ASP A 176 -1.37 -1.13 12.82
C ASP A 176 -1.00 -1.26 14.29
N VAL A 177 -0.30 -2.35 14.63
CA VAL A 177 0.22 -2.62 15.98
C VAL A 177 1.75 -2.59 16.01
N THR A 178 2.39 -2.03 14.98
CA THR A 178 3.85 -1.92 14.89
C THR A 178 4.44 -1.27 16.14
N ASN A 179 3.76 -0.27 16.70
CA ASN A 179 4.22 0.48 17.87
C ASN A 179 4.43 -0.37 19.13
N PHE A 180 3.79 -1.55 19.22
CA PHE A 180 3.98 -2.45 20.35
C PHE A 180 5.30 -3.22 20.28
N PHE A 181 5.96 -3.27 19.12
CA PHE A 181 7.21 -3.96 18.89
C PHE A 181 8.37 -2.99 18.72
N GLY A 182 9.59 -3.42 19.05
CA GLY A 182 10.82 -2.71 18.74
C GLY A 182 10.93 -2.42 17.24
N HIS A 183 10.91 -1.15 16.86
CA HIS A 183 11.02 -0.69 15.47
C HIS A 183 11.54 0.75 15.41
N GLY A 184 11.90 1.22 14.22
CA GLY A 184 12.26 2.63 14.01
C GLY A 184 13.70 3.00 14.36
N LEU A 185 14.52 2.04 14.80
CA LEU A 185 15.95 2.19 15.09
C LEU A 185 16.80 1.85 13.86
N ASP A 186 17.98 2.48 13.75
CA ASP A 186 19.02 2.23 12.74
C ASP A 186 18.55 2.24 11.27
N ILE A 187 17.55 3.06 10.94
CA ILE A 187 17.05 3.21 9.57
C ILE A 187 18.06 4.06 8.75
N PRO A 188 18.69 3.52 7.69
CA PRO A 188 19.68 4.26 6.90
C PRO A 188 19.13 5.57 6.30
N GLU A 189 17.88 5.54 5.85
CA GLU A 189 17.17 6.70 5.30
C GLU A 189 16.90 7.80 6.34
N CYS A 190 16.87 7.47 7.63
CA CYS A 190 16.72 8.46 8.71
C CYS A 190 18.08 9.04 9.13
N ILE A 191 19.15 8.24 9.07
CA ILE A 191 20.51 8.69 9.37
C ILE A 191 21.01 9.63 8.26
N ASN A 192 20.79 9.26 6.99
CA ASN A 192 21.23 10.00 5.83
C ASN A 192 20.06 10.32 4.90
N THR A 193 19.25 11.30 5.28
CA THR A 193 18.10 11.79 4.47
C THR A 193 18.52 12.46 3.15
N GLY A 194 19.82 12.71 2.94
CA GLY A 194 20.34 13.47 1.81
C GLY A 194 20.12 14.98 1.89
N ASN A 195 19.60 15.48 3.02
CA ASN A 195 19.42 16.91 3.30
C ASN A 195 19.62 17.20 4.79
N SER A 196 20.54 18.10 5.13
CA SER A 196 20.90 18.42 6.51
C SER A 196 19.75 19.03 7.33
N ILE A 197 18.78 19.68 6.69
CA ILE A 197 17.58 20.21 7.37
C ILE A 197 16.64 19.05 7.68
N ALA A 198 16.48 18.10 6.75
CA ALA A 198 15.57 16.98 6.94
C ALA A 198 15.97 16.07 8.11
N SER A 199 17.28 15.91 8.33
CA SER A 199 17.82 15.17 9.50
C SER A 199 17.64 15.90 10.83
N THR A 200 17.20 17.16 10.85
CA THR A 200 16.95 17.90 12.11
C THR A 200 15.51 17.78 12.60
N PHE A 201 14.58 17.34 11.75
CA PHE A 201 13.18 17.24 12.12
C PHE A 201 12.96 16.22 13.23
N LEU A 202 12.07 16.55 14.17
CA LEU A 202 11.81 15.71 15.34
C LEU A 202 11.19 14.38 14.93
N ALA A 203 10.31 14.38 13.92
CA ALA A 203 9.71 13.15 13.41
C ALA A 203 10.75 12.19 12.78
N VAL A 204 11.87 12.72 12.27
CA VAL A 204 12.95 11.90 11.70
C VAL A 204 13.83 11.33 12.81
N ASN A 205 14.09 12.08 13.87
CA ASN A 205 14.99 11.66 14.96
C ASN A 205 14.30 10.91 16.10
N LEU A 206 12.97 11.00 16.21
CA LEU A 206 12.23 10.34 17.29
C LEU A 206 12.43 8.83 17.24
N ASN A 207 12.76 8.25 18.39
CA ASN A 207 12.68 6.82 18.64
C ASN A 207 11.23 6.46 19.02
N PRO A 208 10.49 5.68 18.20
CA PRO A 208 9.11 5.31 18.51
C PRO A 208 8.98 4.49 19.81
N CYS A 209 10.02 3.81 20.26
CA CYS A 209 10.00 3.07 21.52
C CYS A 209 10.08 3.98 22.77
N GLU A 210 10.49 5.23 22.60
CA GLU A 210 10.61 6.20 23.70
C GLU A 210 9.34 7.06 23.86
N SER A 211 8.32 6.86 23.04
CA SER A 211 7.12 7.71 23.00
C SER A 211 6.21 7.63 24.24
N GLY A 212 6.58 6.84 25.24
CA GLY A 212 5.75 6.53 26.39
C GLY A 212 4.53 5.65 26.03
N GLY A 213 3.79 5.20 27.05
CA GLY A 213 2.60 4.35 26.86
C GLY A 213 2.92 2.88 26.55
N ASN A 214 2.21 2.29 25.59
CA ASN A 214 2.34 0.88 25.20
C ASN A 214 3.43 0.63 24.13
N ALA A 215 4.38 1.57 23.99
CA ALA A 215 5.45 1.47 23.00
C ALA A 215 6.44 0.34 23.32
N CYS A 216 6.74 -0.51 22.34
CA CYS A 216 7.75 -1.57 22.39
C CYS A 216 7.62 -2.58 23.56
N ILE A 217 6.43 -2.69 24.17
CA ILE A 217 6.15 -3.58 25.32
C ILE A 217 6.06 -5.07 24.94
N ALA A 218 5.86 -5.39 23.66
CA ALA A 218 5.84 -6.75 23.15
C ALA A 218 7.26 -7.29 22.86
N GLY A 219 8.29 -6.45 22.99
CA GLY A 219 9.69 -6.78 22.71
C GLY A 219 10.10 -6.51 21.26
N GLU A 220 11.29 -6.98 20.90
CA GLU A 220 11.86 -6.79 19.56
C GLU A 220 11.01 -7.44 18.46
N LEU A 221 10.93 -6.78 17.30
CA LEU A 221 10.23 -7.32 16.14
C LEU A 221 11.04 -8.45 15.50
N SER A 222 10.91 -9.65 16.07
CA SER A 222 11.57 -10.87 15.58
C SER A 222 10.56 -11.97 15.31
N ALA A 223 10.92 -12.92 14.43
CA ALA A 223 10.08 -14.09 14.16
C ALA A 223 9.79 -14.92 15.43
N ALA A 224 10.72 -14.96 16.39
CA ALA A 224 10.55 -15.65 17.67
C ALA A 224 9.51 -14.94 18.56
N THR A 225 9.54 -13.60 18.61
CA THR A 225 8.56 -12.79 19.34
C THR A 225 7.17 -12.98 18.73
N LEU A 226 7.04 -12.88 17.42
CA LEU A 226 5.78 -13.07 16.70
C LEU A 226 5.21 -14.49 16.90
N ALA A 227 6.06 -15.51 16.91
CA ALA A 227 5.67 -16.89 17.20
C ALA A 227 5.21 -17.09 18.66
N THR A 228 5.82 -16.38 19.61
CA THR A 228 5.40 -16.39 21.02
C THR A 228 3.95 -15.93 21.18
N TYR A 229 3.57 -14.87 20.44
CA TYR A 229 2.20 -14.36 20.39
C TYR A 229 1.28 -15.12 19.44
N GLY A 230 1.76 -16.12 18.71
CA GLY A 230 0.95 -16.91 17.77
C GLY A 230 0.48 -16.13 16.54
N LEU A 231 1.23 -15.10 16.13
CA LEU A 231 0.93 -14.24 14.99
C LEU A 231 1.45 -14.87 13.70
N VAL A 232 0.57 -15.13 12.74
CA VAL A 232 0.93 -15.78 11.47
C VAL A 232 0.85 -14.79 10.32
N ASN A 233 1.96 -14.59 9.61
CA ASN A 233 2.00 -13.68 8.46
C ASN A 233 1.14 -14.23 7.31
N SER A 234 0.24 -13.39 6.78
CA SER A 234 -0.65 -13.75 5.67
C SER A 234 -0.03 -13.49 4.28
N THR A 235 1.22 -13.04 4.19
CA THR A 235 1.95 -12.62 2.95
C THR A 235 1.32 -11.48 2.16
N LYS A 236 0.24 -10.90 2.67
CA LYS A 236 -0.50 -9.79 2.08
C LYS A 236 -0.15 -8.50 2.81
N GLN A 237 -0.14 -7.40 2.08
CA GLN A 237 0.05 -6.08 2.67
C GLN A 237 -1.26 -5.54 3.23
N VAL A 238 -1.21 -4.68 4.24
CA VAL A 238 -2.42 -4.05 4.79
C VAL A 238 -2.90 -2.97 3.85
N GLY A 239 -4.20 -3.02 3.55
CA GLY A 239 -4.92 -2.05 2.75
C GLY A 239 -5.87 -1.23 3.62
N PHE A 240 -5.86 0.09 3.45
CA PHE A 240 -6.78 1.01 4.14
C PHE A 240 -7.73 1.70 3.18
N ASP A 241 -8.99 1.82 3.59
CA ASP A 241 -9.98 2.65 2.92
C ASP A 241 -9.95 4.10 3.45
N TRP A 242 -10.26 5.07 2.60
CA TRP A 242 -10.40 6.48 3.02
C TRP A 242 -11.44 6.70 4.12
N ASN A 243 -12.54 5.93 4.09
CA ASN A 243 -13.58 6.01 5.11
C ASN A 243 -13.10 5.43 6.45
N GLN A 244 -12.21 4.44 6.41
CA GLN A 244 -11.61 3.86 7.61
C GLN A 244 -10.61 4.83 8.25
N LEU A 245 -9.82 5.51 7.42
CA LEU A 245 -8.92 6.58 7.89
C LEU A 245 -9.67 7.75 8.54
N ALA A 246 -10.91 8.00 8.14
CA ALA A 246 -11.75 9.03 8.76
C ALA A 246 -12.33 8.63 10.13
N SER A 247 -12.19 7.36 10.55
CA SER A 247 -12.71 6.90 11.83
C SER A 247 -11.91 7.46 13.01
N ALA A 248 -12.57 7.61 14.16
CA ALA A 248 -11.95 8.13 15.38
C ALA A 248 -10.78 7.27 15.88
N ASN A 249 -10.80 5.96 15.60
CA ASN A 249 -9.75 5.02 15.99
C ASN A 249 -8.43 5.23 15.21
N LEU A 250 -8.48 5.92 14.05
CA LEU A 250 -7.32 6.18 13.19
C LEU A 250 -7.03 7.69 13.10
N ALA A 251 -7.25 8.44 14.19
CA ALA A 251 -7.15 9.91 14.18
C ALA A 251 -5.78 10.45 13.74
N ASN A 252 -4.68 9.80 14.13
CA ASN A 252 -3.31 10.23 13.82
C ASN A 252 -2.70 9.52 12.60
N PHE A 253 -3.54 9.03 11.68
CA PHE A 253 -3.10 8.37 10.46
C PHE A 253 -3.24 9.29 9.26
N PHE A 254 -2.24 9.30 8.39
CA PHE A 254 -2.28 10.05 7.14
C PHE A 254 -1.51 9.37 6.01
N VAL A 255 -1.67 9.86 4.79
CA VAL A 255 -1.13 9.23 3.57
C VAL A 255 -0.02 10.07 2.94
N ILE A 256 1.07 9.42 2.51
CA ILE A 256 2.14 9.99 1.69
C ILE A 256 2.48 9.04 0.54
N ASP A 257 2.37 9.51 -0.71
CA ASP A 257 2.65 8.75 -1.94
C ASP A 257 1.97 7.37 -1.97
N GLY A 258 0.75 7.27 -1.43
CA GLY A 258 -0.01 6.03 -1.33
C GLY A 258 0.34 5.13 -0.13
N ASN A 259 1.36 5.48 0.66
CA ASN A 259 1.68 4.81 1.91
C ASN A 259 0.87 5.42 3.06
N VAL A 260 0.31 4.59 3.92
CA VAL A 260 -0.38 5.01 5.14
C VAL A 260 0.62 4.96 6.28
N LEU A 261 0.74 6.06 7.02
CA LEU A 261 1.65 6.20 8.15
C LEU A 261 0.86 6.33 9.46
N ASN A 262 1.33 5.64 10.49
CA ASN A 262 0.82 5.72 11.85
C ASN A 262 1.64 6.71 12.67
N MET A 263 1.09 7.90 12.93
CA MET A 263 1.79 8.96 13.67
C MET A 263 1.41 9.02 15.15
N ASP A 264 0.68 8.01 15.66
CA ASP A 264 0.39 7.90 17.09
C ASP A 264 1.63 8.07 17.98
N PRO A 265 2.77 7.39 17.77
CA PRO A 265 3.93 7.53 18.64
C PRO A 265 4.51 8.95 18.59
N TYR A 266 4.46 9.60 17.42
CA TYR A 266 4.94 10.97 17.28
C TYR A 266 4.06 11.98 18.03
N ILE A 267 2.74 11.89 17.87
CA ILE A 267 1.78 12.78 18.52
C ILE A 267 1.68 12.52 20.03
N GLN A 268 1.86 11.27 20.47
CA GLN A 268 1.92 10.93 21.90
C GLN A 268 3.17 11.51 22.57
N THR A 269 4.32 11.49 21.89
CA THR A 269 5.56 12.10 22.40
C THR A 269 5.46 13.62 22.45
N TYR A 270 4.94 14.22 21.38
CA TYR A 270 4.80 15.67 21.22
C TYR A 270 3.32 16.03 21.10
N PRO A 271 2.57 16.16 22.21
CA PRO A 271 1.14 16.48 22.15
C PRO A 271 0.89 17.90 21.63
N THR A 272 1.81 18.83 21.88
CA THR A 272 1.71 20.23 21.46
C THR A 272 2.60 20.53 20.25
N ALA A 273 2.20 21.53 19.47
CA ALA A 273 2.93 21.95 18.28
C ALA A 273 4.33 22.48 18.63
N GLN A 274 5.33 22.07 17.85
CA GLN A 274 6.73 22.40 18.07
C GLN A 274 7.11 23.61 17.21
N LEU A 275 7.39 24.75 17.85
CA LEU A 275 7.63 26.02 17.14
C LEU A 275 8.88 25.98 16.23
N ASN A 276 9.87 25.17 16.59
CA ASN A 276 11.14 25.07 15.87
C ASN A 276 11.15 23.98 14.79
N ASP A 277 10.04 23.25 14.60
CA ASP A 277 9.94 22.17 13.62
C ASP A 277 8.88 22.49 12.56
N PRO A 278 9.27 22.96 11.35
CA PRO A 278 8.31 23.25 10.30
C PRO A 278 7.68 21.98 9.70
N LEU A 279 8.26 20.80 9.92
CA LEU A 279 7.65 19.53 9.52
C LEU A 279 6.49 19.15 10.46
N ASP A 280 6.63 19.37 11.76
CA ASP A 280 5.55 19.17 12.75
C ASP A 280 4.30 19.97 12.36
N ALA A 281 4.48 21.24 11.98
CA ALA A 281 3.39 22.09 11.52
C ALA A 281 2.66 21.49 10.29
N VAL A 282 3.40 20.89 9.35
CA VAL A 282 2.82 20.22 8.18
C VAL A 282 2.06 18.97 8.60
N ILE A 283 2.63 18.12 9.44
CA ILE A 283 1.99 16.89 9.96
C ILE A 283 0.67 17.26 10.65
N ARG A 284 0.68 18.22 11.57
CA ARG A 284 -0.53 18.65 12.29
C ARG A 284 -1.57 19.30 11.38
N THR A 285 -1.15 20.02 10.35
CA THR A 285 -2.07 20.58 9.35
C THR A 285 -2.82 19.47 8.62
N ILE A 286 -2.14 18.37 8.29
CA ILE A 286 -2.75 17.20 7.63
C ILE A 286 -3.71 16.47 8.59
N LEU A 287 -3.27 16.24 9.83
CA LEU A 287 -4.07 15.54 10.85
C LEU A 287 -5.31 16.33 11.28
N ASN A 288 -5.21 17.66 11.38
CA ASN A 288 -6.31 18.55 11.74
C ASN A 288 -7.16 18.97 10.53
N SER A 289 -7.07 18.28 9.40
CA SER A 289 -7.91 18.56 8.25
C SER A 289 -9.38 18.31 8.58
N SER A 290 -10.26 19.26 8.23
CA SER A 290 -11.71 19.16 8.44
C SER A 290 -12.37 18.08 7.56
N TRP A 291 -11.63 17.54 6.59
CA TRP A 291 -12.08 16.57 5.60
C TRP A 291 -11.38 15.23 5.85
N ALA A 292 -11.69 14.56 6.96
CA ALA A 292 -11.00 13.33 7.33
C ALA A 292 -11.11 12.23 6.26
N GLU A 293 -12.24 12.17 5.53
CA GLU A 293 -12.45 11.33 4.35
C GLU A 293 -11.71 11.94 3.14
N GLY A 294 -10.47 11.51 2.90
CA GLY A 294 -9.67 11.89 1.73
C GLY A 294 -8.81 13.15 1.87
N GLY A 295 -9.04 13.99 2.89
CA GLY A 295 -8.24 15.20 3.15
C GLY A 295 -6.95 14.97 3.93
N ARG A 296 -6.69 13.72 4.36
CA ARG A 296 -5.46 13.30 5.05
C ARG A 296 -4.35 12.84 4.09
N ASP A 297 -4.45 13.17 2.81
CA ASP A 297 -3.34 13.00 1.87
C ASP A 297 -2.36 14.17 1.96
N GLY A 298 -1.20 13.90 2.58
CA GLY A 298 -0.13 14.86 2.76
C GLY A 298 0.81 14.97 1.56
N THR A 299 0.68 14.14 0.53
CA THR A 299 1.66 14.00 -0.56
C THR A 299 2.02 15.35 -1.16
N LYS A 300 1.04 16.18 -1.50
CA LYS A 300 1.33 17.50 -2.08
C LYS A 300 2.13 18.42 -1.15
N MET A 301 1.88 18.37 0.16
CA MET A 301 2.56 19.22 1.14
C MET A 301 4.03 18.80 1.32
N PHE A 302 4.28 17.49 1.37
CA PHE A 302 5.62 16.92 1.49
C PHE A 302 6.47 17.11 0.23
N PHE A 303 5.88 17.08 -0.96
CA PHE A 303 6.60 17.29 -2.21
C PHE A 303 6.85 18.78 -2.55
N ARG A 304 6.28 19.71 -1.77
CA ARG A 304 6.40 21.16 -2.03
C ARG A 304 7.79 21.72 -1.74
N LYS A 305 8.50 21.17 -0.75
CA LYS A 305 9.87 21.59 -0.39
C LYS A 305 10.84 20.41 -0.42
N PRO A 306 12.10 20.63 -0.81
CA PRO A 306 13.08 19.54 -0.91
C PRO A 306 13.40 18.93 0.46
N GLU A 307 13.45 19.71 1.54
CA GLU A 307 13.64 19.21 2.91
C GLU A 307 12.51 18.28 3.37
N TYR A 308 11.24 18.59 3.09
CA TYR A 308 10.14 17.66 3.44
C TYR A 308 10.18 16.40 2.58
N LYS A 309 10.50 16.55 1.29
CA LYS A 309 10.64 15.42 0.38
C LYS A 309 11.74 14.45 0.82
N ALA A 310 12.88 14.98 1.28
CA ALA A 310 14.00 14.19 1.79
C ALA A 310 13.63 13.39 3.06
N ALA A 311 12.70 13.88 3.88
CA ALA A 311 12.23 13.16 5.07
C ALA A 311 11.28 11.99 4.76
N ILE A 312 10.66 11.95 3.57
CA ILE A 312 9.61 10.97 3.22
C ILE A 312 10.08 9.53 3.42
N ASN A 313 11.25 9.17 2.89
CA ASN A 313 11.76 7.79 2.96
C ASN A 313 11.93 7.31 4.40
N CYS A 314 12.50 8.17 5.25
CA CYS A 314 12.62 7.89 6.68
C CYS A 314 11.26 7.69 7.34
N LEU A 315 10.32 8.64 7.14
CA LEU A 315 9.00 8.58 7.75
C LEU A 315 8.20 7.35 7.29
N VAL A 316 8.28 7.01 6.01
CA VAL A 316 7.63 5.84 5.44
C VAL A 316 8.18 4.56 6.05
N GLN A 317 9.50 4.44 6.25
CA GLN A 317 10.07 3.22 6.86
C GLN A 317 9.82 3.16 8.37
N LYS A 318 9.85 4.30 9.05
CA LYS A 318 9.68 4.39 10.51
C LYS A 318 8.24 4.19 10.95
N TYR A 319 7.29 4.82 10.28
CA TYR A 319 5.88 4.86 10.70
C TYR A 319 4.94 4.08 9.76
N ARG A 320 5.45 3.09 9.02
CA ARG A 320 4.65 2.36 8.02
C ARG A 320 3.51 1.57 8.65
N ALA A 321 2.27 1.96 8.35
CA ALA A 321 1.08 1.21 8.75
C ALA A 321 0.54 0.28 7.65
N GLY A 322 0.65 0.70 6.38
CA GLY A 322 0.10 -0.03 5.23
C GLY A 322 0.02 0.84 3.98
N HIS A 323 -0.88 0.51 3.06
CA HIS A 323 -1.08 1.25 1.80
C HIS A 323 -2.54 1.66 1.64
N ILE A 324 -2.79 2.72 0.88
CA ILE A 324 -4.15 3.10 0.52
C ILE A 324 -4.70 2.11 -0.52
N ASP A 325 -5.88 1.58 -0.24
CA ASP A 325 -6.53 0.67 -1.16
C ASP A 325 -7.11 1.41 -2.37
N LYS A 326 -6.94 0.79 -3.53
CA LYS A 326 -7.61 1.19 -4.77
C LYS A 326 -8.66 0.15 -5.12
N LYS A 327 -9.88 0.58 -5.38
CA LYS A 327 -10.90 -0.30 -5.95
C LYS A 327 -10.39 -0.82 -7.30
N THR A 328 -10.35 -2.14 -7.46
CA THR A 328 -9.91 -2.75 -8.72
C THR A 328 -10.83 -2.34 -9.86
N THR A 329 -10.29 -2.19 -11.07
CA THR A 329 -11.09 -1.85 -12.26
C THR A 329 -12.22 -2.86 -12.49
N GLY A 330 -11.99 -4.14 -12.16
CA GLY A 330 -13.02 -5.17 -12.21
C GLY A 330 -14.20 -4.89 -11.27
N CYS A 331 -13.93 -4.51 -10.01
CA CYS A 331 -14.98 -4.15 -9.05
C CYS A 331 -15.73 -2.88 -9.47
N PHE A 332 -15.01 -1.89 -9.99
CA PHE A 332 -15.61 -0.65 -10.52
C PHE A 332 -16.56 -0.93 -11.69
N VAL A 333 -16.11 -1.73 -12.67
CA VAL A 333 -16.92 -2.10 -13.84
C VAL A 333 -18.12 -2.96 -13.43
N ALA A 334 -17.93 -3.93 -12.54
CA ALA A 334 -19.02 -4.76 -12.02
C ALA A 334 -20.09 -3.92 -11.34
N SER A 335 -19.69 -2.91 -10.54
CA SER A 335 -20.62 -2.00 -9.87
C SER A 335 -21.43 -1.17 -10.89
N ILE A 336 -20.78 -0.68 -11.95
CA ILE A 336 -21.46 0.07 -13.02
C ILE A 336 -22.47 -0.82 -13.74
N ILE A 337 -22.06 -2.01 -14.16
CA ILE A 337 -22.95 -2.95 -14.87
C ILE A 337 -24.15 -3.31 -13.98
N LEU A 338 -23.92 -3.57 -12.69
CA LEU A 338 -24.97 -3.89 -11.74
C LEU A 338 -25.98 -2.73 -11.63
N ILE A 339 -25.51 -1.49 -11.47
CA ILE A 339 -26.39 -0.31 -11.39
C ILE A 339 -27.16 -0.08 -12.69
N CYS A 340 -26.50 -0.20 -13.83
CA CYS A 340 -27.16 -0.07 -15.14
C CYS A 340 -28.23 -1.15 -15.35
N SER A 341 -27.94 -2.40 -14.98
CA SER A 341 -28.91 -3.50 -15.11
C SER A 341 -30.12 -3.31 -14.20
N LEU A 342 -29.91 -2.89 -12.95
CA LEU A 342 -30.97 -2.59 -12.00
C LEU A 342 -31.87 -1.47 -12.52
N ALA A 343 -31.27 -0.42 -13.09
CA ALA A 343 -32.02 0.70 -13.66
C ALA A 343 -32.94 0.27 -14.81
N VAL A 344 -32.47 -0.60 -15.71
CA VAL A 344 -33.26 -1.10 -16.85
C VAL A 344 -34.44 -1.96 -16.37
N VAL A 345 -34.20 -2.88 -15.44
CA VAL A 345 -35.28 -3.73 -14.89
C VAL A 345 -36.31 -2.88 -14.16
N LEU A 346 -35.88 -1.94 -13.30
CA LEU A 346 -36.79 -1.02 -12.61
C LEU A 346 -37.57 -0.15 -13.60
N ALA A 347 -36.96 0.33 -14.67
CA ALA A 347 -37.64 1.13 -15.69
C ALA A 347 -38.77 0.35 -16.39
N ILE A 348 -38.52 -0.91 -16.78
CA ILE A 348 -39.53 -1.76 -17.44
C ILE A 348 -40.69 -2.09 -16.48
N VAL A 349 -40.37 -2.42 -15.23
CA VAL A 349 -41.39 -2.71 -14.21
C VAL A 349 -42.23 -1.47 -13.91
N LEU A 350 -41.60 -0.32 -13.72
CA LEU A 350 -42.31 0.94 -13.48
C LEU A 350 -43.17 1.34 -14.69
N ALA A 351 -42.68 1.15 -15.92
CA ALA A 351 -43.48 1.41 -17.12
C ALA A 351 -44.76 0.55 -17.17
N ARG A 352 -44.64 -0.75 -16.87
CA ARG A 352 -45.80 -1.66 -16.78
C ARG A 352 -46.74 -1.26 -15.65
N PHE A 353 -46.19 -0.88 -14.50
CA PHE A 353 -46.96 -0.41 -13.35
C PHE A 353 -47.74 0.87 -13.68
N PHE A 354 -47.10 1.88 -14.28
CA PHE A 354 -47.77 3.11 -14.71
C PHE A 354 -48.83 2.85 -15.80
N MET A 355 -48.56 1.97 -16.77
CA MET A 355 -49.58 1.55 -17.74
C MET A 355 -50.81 0.95 -17.06
N ALA A 356 -50.62 0.10 -16.05
CA ALA A 356 -51.71 -0.50 -15.29
C ALA A 356 -52.47 0.55 -14.45
N LEU A 357 -51.78 1.50 -13.82
CA LEU A 357 -52.41 2.60 -13.09
C LEU A 357 -53.24 3.50 -14.00
N ILE A 358 -52.71 3.88 -15.18
CA ILE A 358 -53.43 4.69 -16.15
C ILE A 358 -54.67 3.95 -16.66
N PHE A 359 -54.53 2.66 -16.98
CA PHE A 359 -55.66 1.84 -17.41
C PHE A 359 -56.73 1.72 -16.32
N SER A 360 -56.32 1.40 -15.09
CA SER A 360 -57.23 1.23 -13.95
C SER A 360 -57.97 2.51 -13.61
N TRP A 361 -57.27 3.65 -13.51
CA TRP A 361 -57.88 4.89 -13.06
C TRP A 361 -58.63 5.64 -14.16
N PHE A 362 -58.13 5.64 -15.40
CA PHE A 362 -58.70 6.49 -16.45
C PHE A 362 -59.43 5.72 -17.54
N VAL A 363 -58.88 4.59 -18.02
CA VAL A 363 -59.39 3.92 -19.23
C VAL A 363 -60.51 2.93 -18.91
N SER A 364 -60.43 2.21 -17.77
CA SER A 364 -61.40 1.17 -17.36
C SER A 364 -62.83 1.72 -17.32
N ARG A 365 -63.02 2.89 -16.71
CA ARG A 365 -64.31 3.58 -16.57
C ARG A 365 -64.95 3.95 -17.91
N LYS A 366 -64.14 4.17 -18.95
CA LYS A 366 -64.63 4.56 -20.28
C LYS A 366 -64.99 3.34 -21.14
N LEU A 367 -64.27 2.23 -20.98
CA LEU A 367 -64.51 0.98 -21.71
C LEU A 367 -65.66 0.13 -21.12
N SER A 368 -65.99 0.31 -19.84
CA SER A 368 -67.06 -0.44 -19.18
C SER A 368 -68.46 0.16 -19.34
N ARG A 369 -68.66 1.17 -20.21
CA ARG A 369 -70.01 1.71 -20.49
C ARG A 369 -70.78 0.72 -21.34
N THR A 370 -71.94 0.30 -20.87
CA THR A 370 -72.85 -0.55 -21.64
C THR A 370 -73.35 0.19 -22.88
N PRO A 371 -73.51 -0.52 -24.02
CA PRO A 371 -74.04 0.08 -25.23
C PRO A 371 -75.48 0.56 -24.99
N PRO A 372 -75.92 1.63 -25.68
CA PRO A 372 -77.30 2.08 -25.61
C PRO A 372 -78.24 0.95 -26.06
N PRO A 373 -79.43 0.81 -25.45
CA PRO A 373 -80.38 -0.23 -25.81
C PRO A 373 -80.73 -0.13 -27.30
N ALA A 374 -80.76 -1.29 -27.98
CA ALA A 374 -81.11 -1.36 -29.39
C ALA A 374 -82.54 -0.82 -29.60
N PRO A 375 -82.77 -0.06 -30.69
CA PRO A 375 -84.04 0.62 -30.94
C PRO A 375 -85.22 -0.34 -31.16
#